data_AF-A0A1E4HV84-F1
#
_entry.id   AF-A0A1E4HV84-F1
#
_cell.length_a   1.000
_cell.length_b   1.000
_cell.length_c   1.000
_cell.angle_alpha   90.00
_cell.angle_beta   90.00
_cell.angle_gamma   90.00
#
_symmetry.space_group_name_H-M   'P 1'
#
loop_
_entity.id
_entity.type
_entity.pdbx_description
1 polymer ?
#
loop_
_entity_poly.entity_id
_entity_poly.type
_entity_poly.pdbx_seq_one_letter_code
_entity_poly.pdbx_strand_id
1 'polypeptide(L)'
;MNKIYRLVTSRVSGIVRVAPETARAQGKGKRLSMTAPLAAALACAGAYAADWNAPTGDWFTPGNWSTNAVPSAANQVTINNGGTAQVQSAGAAAETTYVGTTGSGTLAISGGGVLSGTYSYIGRNAGGSGAVTVDGAGSNWSNSSHLYVGEYGSGTLSISHGGALSSMQSLIGYRAGSSGVVTVDGAGSSWSKSGGYLYLGYYGSGTLSISHGGAVSSLTSYIGHGASGSGAVTVDGVGSNWSNSGDLYVGYYGSGTLSISHGGAVSNTIGHIGSSGGGSSTVTVDGAGSRWSNSGDLYVGDSGSGTLSTTAPAAAAR
;
A
#
# COMPACT_ATOMS: atom_id res chain seq x y z
N MET A 1 -5.45 -9.58 -51.14
CA MET A 1 -4.13 -9.84 -51.76
C MET A 1 -3.19 -10.37 -50.67
N ASN A 2 -2.89 -11.67 -50.67
CA ASN A 2 -1.97 -12.25 -49.69
C ASN A 2 -0.53 -11.90 -50.08
N LYS A 3 0.20 -11.21 -49.20
CA LYS A 3 1.62 -10.92 -49.38
C LYS A 3 2.44 -12.07 -48.81
N ILE A 4 3.17 -12.77 -49.65
CA ILE A 4 4.11 -13.83 -49.24
C ILE A 4 5.44 -13.16 -48.88
N TYR A 5 5.98 -13.46 -47.70
CA TYR A 5 7.28 -12.99 -47.23
C TYR A 5 8.19 -14.18 -46.93
N ARG A 6 9.49 -14.03 -47.18
CA ARG A 6 10.49 -15.05 -46.83
C ARG A 6 11.36 -14.55 -45.68
N LEU A 7 11.58 -15.44 -44.70
CA LEU A 7 12.55 -15.26 -43.63
C LEU A 7 13.93 -15.72 -44.13
N VAL A 8 14.93 -14.85 -44.01
CA VAL A 8 16.31 -15.16 -44.36
C VAL A 8 17.17 -15.01 -43.12
N THR A 9 17.81 -16.12 -42.72
CA THR A 9 18.68 -16.18 -41.55
C THR A 9 20.14 -16.13 -41.98
N SER A 10 20.90 -15.17 -41.45
CA SER A 10 22.34 -15.09 -41.66
C SER A 10 23.05 -16.09 -40.74
N ARG A 11 23.78 -17.06 -41.32
CA ARG A 11 24.56 -18.04 -40.53
C ARG A 11 25.78 -17.45 -39.84
N VAL A 12 26.18 -16.22 -40.19
CA VAL A 12 27.35 -15.55 -39.59
C VAL A 12 26.96 -14.63 -38.43
N SER A 13 25.77 -14.03 -38.48
CA SER A 13 25.31 -13.07 -37.46
C SER A 13 24.12 -13.54 -36.63
N GLY A 14 23.49 -14.67 -36.97
CA GLY A 14 22.29 -15.18 -36.31
C GLY A 14 21.02 -14.34 -36.55
N ILE A 15 21.14 -13.21 -37.25
CA ILE A 15 20.03 -12.28 -37.49
C ILE A 15 19.09 -12.86 -38.54
N VAL A 16 17.79 -12.84 -38.23
CA VAL A 16 16.70 -13.18 -39.15
C VAL A 16 16.11 -11.90 -39.71
N ARG A 17 15.99 -11.80 -41.03
CA ARG A 17 15.36 -10.66 -41.72
C ARG A 17 14.16 -11.11 -42.53
N VAL A 18 13.12 -10.29 -42.58
CA VAL A 18 11.93 -10.51 -43.42
C VAL A 18 12.11 -9.71 -44.71
N ALA A 19 12.05 -10.38 -45.87
CA ALA A 19 12.14 -9.71 -47.17
C ALA A 19 10.90 -10.03 -48.03
N PRO A 20 10.30 -9.01 -48.69
CA PRO A 20 9.26 -9.23 -49.70
C PRO A 20 9.88 -9.76 -51.00
N GLU A 21 9.19 -10.69 -51.66
CA GLU A 21 9.73 -11.47 -52.80
C GLU A 21 9.83 -10.68 -54.13
N THR A 22 9.39 -9.43 -54.19
CA THR A 22 9.32 -8.65 -55.45
C THR A 22 10.53 -7.77 -55.77
N ALA A 23 11.67 -7.92 -55.08
CA ALA A 23 12.87 -7.14 -55.40
C ALA A 23 13.59 -7.67 -56.67
N ARG A 24 13.06 -7.34 -57.86
CA ARG A 24 13.78 -7.47 -59.14
C ARG A 24 14.76 -6.30 -59.26
N ALA A 25 16.04 -6.61 -59.39
CA ALA A 25 17.12 -5.64 -59.50
C ALA A 25 17.06 -4.85 -60.83
N GLN A 26 16.86 -3.53 -60.77
CA GLN A 26 17.28 -2.59 -61.81
C GLN A 26 17.56 -1.19 -61.21
N GLY A 27 18.68 -0.59 -61.62
CA GLY A 27 18.86 0.87 -61.64
C GLY A 27 19.83 1.46 -60.61
N LYS A 28 20.94 2.06 -61.10
CA LYS A 28 21.82 2.96 -60.34
C LYS A 28 21.04 4.23 -59.98
N GLY A 29 20.68 4.42 -58.70
CA GLY A 29 20.00 5.63 -58.23
C GLY A 29 20.09 5.81 -56.72
N LYS A 30 20.58 6.98 -56.30
CA LYS A 30 20.64 7.62 -54.96
C LYS A 30 20.28 6.76 -53.73
N ARG A 31 21.25 6.64 -52.81
CA ARG A 31 21.09 6.10 -51.45
C ARG A 31 19.95 6.83 -50.71
N LEU A 32 18.78 6.19 -50.59
CA LEU A 32 17.81 6.53 -49.56
C LEU A 32 18.21 5.78 -48.27
N SER A 33 18.73 6.53 -47.30
CA SER A 33 18.91 6.07 -45.93
C SER A 33 17.52 6.00 -45.26
N MET A 34 16.84 4.87 -45.39
CA MET A 34 15.70 4.54 -44.53
C MET A 34 16.24 3.97 -43.21
N THR A 35 16.34 4.82 -42.19
CA THR A 35 16.47 4.41 -40.80
C THR A 35 15.17 3.71 -40.39
N ALA A 36 15.19 2.38 -40.36
CA ALA A 36 14.12 1.59 -39.76
C ALA A 36 14.25 1.66 -38.23
N PRO A 37 13.15 1.88 -37.48
CA PRO A 37 13.21 1.83 -36.03
C PRO A 37 13.57 0.40 -35.59
N LEU A 38 14.56 0.31 -34.71
CA LEU A 38 14.94 -0.91 -34.02
C LEU A 38 13.73 -1.36 -33.19
N ALA A 39 12.99 -2.36 -33.67
CA ALA A 39 11.98 -3.02 -32.86
C ALA A 39 12.70 -3.76 -31.73
N ALA A 40 12.72 -3.16 -30.54
CA ALA A 40 13.14 -3.82 -29.33
C ALA A 40 12.23 -5.04 -29.13
N ALA A 41 12.83 -6.23 -29.16
CA ALA A 41 12.15 -7.42 -28.69
C ALA A 41 11.76 -7.18 -27.23
N LEU A 42 10.46 -7.06 -26.93
CA LEU A 42 9.97 -7.23 -25.57
C LEU A 42 10.23 -8.68 -25.20
N ALA A 43 11.40 -8.95 -24.63
CA ALA A 43 11.50 -10.03 -23.68
C ALA A 43 10.57 -9.67 -22.53
N CYS A 44 9.64 -10.56 -22.18
CA CYS A 44 9.06 -10.56 -20.83
C CYS A 44 10.22 -10.78 -19.86
N ALA A 45 10.84 -9.69 -19.42
CA ALA A 45 11.77 -9.70 -18.31
C ALA A 45 10.95 -10.06 -17.07
N GLY A 46 11.20 -11.25 -16.52
CA GLY A 46 10.78 -11.53 -15.14
C GLY A 46 11.37 -10.45 -14.23
N ALA A 47 10.65 -10.11 -13.16
CA ALA A 47 11.09 -9.06 -12.25
C ALA A 47 12.52 -9.34 -11.77
N TYR A 48 13.48 -8.50 -12.15
CA TYR A 48 14.85 -8.64 -11.66
C TYR A 48 14.87 -8.15 -10.22
N ALA A 49 15.25 -9.03 -9.29
CA ALA A 49 15.41 -8.70 -7.89
C ALA A 49 16.58 -7.73 -7.69
N ALA A 50 16.35 -6.66 -6.93
CA ALA A 50 17.35 -5.67 -6.55
C ALA A 50 17.36 -5.52 -5.02
N ASP A 51 18.45 -5.93 -4.39
CA ASP A 51 18.58 -5.95 -2.94
C ASP A 51 19.37 -4.71 -2.48
N TRP A 52 18.90 -4.09 -1.41
CA TRP A 52 19.55 -2.93 -0.79
C TRP A 52 20.78 -3.37 0.01
N ASN A 53 21.92 -2.75 -0.28
CA ASN A 53 23.22 -3.10 0.31
C ASN A 53 23.75 -2.04 1.28
N ALA A 54 23.27 -0.80 1.21
CA ALA A 54 23.81 0.29 2.01
C ALA A 54 23.28 0.30 3.46
N PRO A 55 24.07 0.72 4.46
CA PRO A 55 23.55 0.97 5.81
C PRO A 55 22.50 2.08 5.83
N THR A 56 22.72 3.17 5.12
CA THR A 56 21.74 4.22 4.83
C THR A 56 22.19 4.91 3.55
N GLY A 57 21.25 5.25 2.67
CA GLY A 57 21.61 5.93 1.42
C GLY A 57 20.43 6.26 0.53
N ASP A 58 20.71 7.02 -0.52
CA ASP A 58 19.74 7.45 -1.53
C ASP A 58 19.35 6.29 -2.46
N TRP A 59 18.05 6.06 -2.64
CA TRP A 59 17.44 5.13 -3.59
C TRP A 59 18.01 5.27 -5.00
N PHE A 60 18.29 6.50 -5.43
CA PHE A 60 18.76 6.81 -6.78
C PHE A 60 20.27 6.59 -6.98
N THR A 61 21.00 6.17 -5.95
CA THR A 61 22.42 5.80 -6.09
C THR A 61 22.53 4.35 -6.55
N PRO A 62 23.01 4.06 -7.79
CA PRO A 62 23.06 2.69 -8.33
C PRO A 62 23.86 1.72 -7.44
N GLY A 63 24.95 2.19 -6.84
CA GLY A 63 25.82 1.38 -5.98
C GLY A 63 25.19 0.92 -4.66
N ASN A 64 24.03 1.46 -4.29
CA ASN A 64 23.29 0.99 -3.12
C ASN A 64 22.48 -0.29 -3.39
N TRP A 65 22.36 -0.72 -4.66
CA TRP A 65 21.59 -1.88 -5.09
C TRP A 65 22.50 -3.02 -5.58
N SER A 66 22.09 -4.27 -5.34
CA SER A 66 22.82 -5.46 -5.80
C SER A 66 22.97 -5.57 -7.32
N THR A 67 22.08 -4.92 -8.07
CA THR A 67 22.11 -4.83 -9.53
C THR A 67 23.07 -3.75 -10.05
N ASN A 68 23.61 -2.91 -9.17
CA ASN A 68 24.35 -1.69 -9.51
C ASN A 68 23.59 -0.76 -10.48
N ALA A 69 22.26 -0.72 -10.35
CA ALA A 69 21.33 0.07 -11.15
C ALA A 69 20.15 0.52 -10.29
N VAL A 70 19.57 1.68 -10.60
CA VAL A 70 18.36 2.16 -9.91
C VAL A 70 17.16 1.28 -10.30
N PRO A 71 16.40 0.75 -9.33
CA PRO A 71 15.21 -0.04 -9.62
C PRO A 71 14.14 0.76 -10.38
N SER A 72 13.43 0.05 -11.24
CA SER A 72 12.30 0.53 -12.03
C SER A 72 11.02 -0.22 -11.66
N ALA A 73 9.89 0.17 -12.26
CA ALA A 73 8.60 -0.50 -12.08
C ALA A 73 8.56 -1.97 -12.52
N ALA A 74 9.63 -2.50 -13.13
CA ALA A 74 9.78 -3.92 -13.47
C ALA A 74 10.59 -4.71 -12.43
N ASN A 75 11.03 -4.08 -11.34
CA ASN A 75 11.91 -4.72 -10.36
C ASN A 75 11.18 -5.11 -9.09
N GLN A 76 11.56 -6.26 -8.54
CA GLN A 76 11.33 -6.57 -7.14
C GLN A 76 12.46 -5.95 -6.32
N VAL A 77 12.16 -5.09 -5.35
CA VAL A 77 13.17 -4.54 -4.45
C VAL A 77 13.09 -5.18 -3.07
N THR A 78 14.24 -5.43 -2.44
CA THR A 78 14.32 -5.96 -1.08
C THR A 78 15.21 -5.10 -0.21
N ILE A 79 14.66 -4.53 0.86
CA ILE A 79 15.39 -3.82 1.90
C ILE A 79 15.34 -4.68 3.16
N ASN A 80 16.38 -5.48 3.39
CA ASN A 80 16.42 -6.50 4.45
C ASN A 80 17.78 -6.61 5.17
N ASN A 81 18.68 -5.65 4.93
CA ASN A 81 20.03 -5.62 5.48
C ASN A 81 20.14 -4.81 6.80
N GLY A 82 19.01 -4.47 7.42
CA GLY A 82 18.92 -3.56 8.57
C GLY A 82 19.17 -2.09 8.24
N GLY A 83 19.44 -1.77 6.97
CA GLY A 83 19.71 -0.42 6.53
C GLY A 83 18.45 0.37 6.14
N THR A 84 18.66 1.64 5.81
CA THR A 84 17.61 2.58 5.39
C THR A 84 17.79 3.01 3.94
N ALA A 85 16.81 2.69 3.09
CA ALA A 85 16.69 3.27 1.74
C ALA A 85 15.92 4.59 1.82
N GLN A 86 16.50 5.67 1.28
CA GLN A 86 15.91 7.01 1.31
C GLN A 86 15.43 7.43 -0.08
N VAL A 87 14.16 7.78 -0.20
CA VAL A 87 13.57 8.38 -1.41
C VAL A 87 13.31 9.85 -1.10
N GLN A 88 14.19 10.72 -1.59
CA GLN A 88 14.14 12.17 -1.35
C GLN A 88 13.82 12.99 -2.61
N SER A 89 13.44 12.31 -3.68
CA SER A 89 13.07 12.91 -4.96
C SER A 89 12.03 12.04 -5.66
N ALA A 90 11.31 12.63 -6.61
CA ALA A 90 10.29 11.91 -7.37
C ALA A 90 10.92 10.91 -8.37
N GLY A 91 10.20 9.83 -8.66
CA GLY A 91 10.54 8.88 -9.73
C GLY A 91 11.09 7.54 -9.25
N ALA A 92 11.09 7.27 -7.94
CA ALA A 92 11.39 5.93 -7.46
C ALA A 92 10.26 4.98 -7.86
N ALA A 93 10.61 3.80 -8.37
CA ALA A 93 9.63 2.81 -8.78
C ALA A 93 10.10 1.38 -8.51
N ALA A 94 9.14 0.51 -8.20
CA ALA A 94 9.33 -0.93 -8.08
C ALA A 94 8.04 -1.64 -8.48
N GLU A 95 8.11 -2.84 -9.06
CA GLU A 95 6.92 -3.69 -9.18
C GLU A 95 6.45 -4.09 -7.79
N THR A 96 7.38 -4.65 -7.01
CA THR A 96 7.12 -5.07 -5.63
C THR A 96 8.19 -4.53 -4.69
N THR A 97 7.77 -3.94 -3.58
CA THR A 97 8.67 -3.47 -2.52
C THR A 97 8.58 -4.36 -1.29
N TYR A 98 9.71 -4.94 -0.89
CA TYR A 98 9.83 -5.69 0.35
C TYR A 98 10.71 -4.94 1.35
N VAL A 99 10.20 -4.74 2.57
CA VAL A 99 10.91 -4.08 3.68
C VAL A 99 10.88 -5.01 4.88
N GLY A 100 12.05 -5.49 5.33
CA GLY A 100 12.18 -6.45 6.42
C GLY A 100 11.48 -7.78 6.13
N THR A 101 12.02 -8.58 5.21
CA THR A 101 11.42 -9.88 4.81
C THR A 101 11.63 -10.95 5.87
N THR A 102 12.86 -11.28 6.21
CA THR A 102 13.25 -12.23 7.26
C THR A 102 14.18 -11.62 8.30
N GLY A 103 14.72 -10.43 8.02
CA GLY A 103 15.48 -9.59 8.92
C GLY A 103 14.81 -8.23 9.07
N SER A 104 15.60 -7.20 9.31
CA SER A 104 15.11 -5.82 9.42
C SER A 104 15.38 -5.00 8.16
N GLY A 105 14.58 -3.97 7.94
CA GLY A 105 14.84 -2.98 6.89
C GLY A 105 13.99 -1.73 7.08
N THR A 106 14.45 -0.62 6.51
CA THR A 106 13.74 0.66 6.60
C THR A 106 13.66 1.35 5.24
N LEU A 107 12.50 1.89 4.92
CA LEU A 107 12.28 2.75 3.76
C LEU A 107 11.76 4.10 4.24
N ALA A 108 12.48 5.17 3.91
CA ALA A 108 12.09 6.53 4.24
C ALA A 108 11.79 7.31 2.97
N ILE A 109 10.54 7.75 2.82
CA ILE A 109 10.08 8.61 1.72
C ILE A 109 9.86 9.99 2.31
N SER A 110 10.73 10.94 1.98
CA SER A 110 10.71 12.27 2.60
C SER A 110 11.11 13.38 1.64
N GLY A 111 11.00 14.64 2.07
CA GLY A 111 11.52 15.78 1.29
C GLY A 111 10.92 15.94 -0.12
N GLY A 112 9.66 15.52 -0.33
CA GLY A 112 9.04 15.52 -1.65
C GLY A 112 9.33 14.26 -2.50
N GLY A 113 9.87 13.22 -1.87
CA GLY A 113 10.12 11.93 -2.49
C GLY A 113 8.84 11.26 -2.99
N VAL A 114 8.89 10.61 -4.15
CA VAL A 114 7.74 9.88 -4.69
C VAL A 114 8.15 8.46 -5.07
N LEU A 115 7.53 7.48 -4.41
CA LEU A 115 7.66 6.06 -4.73
C LEU A 115 6.35 5.51 -5.27
N SER A 116 6.40 4.88 -6.45
CA SER A 116 5.27 4.13 -7.02
C SER A 116 5.57 2.65 -7.14
N GLY A 117 4.62 1.79 -6.79
CA GLY A 117 4.71 0.37 -7.08
C GLY A 117 3.37 -0.34 -7.18
N THR A 118 3.42 -1.64 -7.42
CA THR A 118 2.21 -2.47 -7.54
C THR A 118 1.87 -3.12 -6.20
N TYR A 119 2.86 -3.81 -5.62
CA TYR A 119 2.70 -4.52 -4.35
C TYR A 119 3.73 -4.04 -3.33
N SER A 120 3.34 -4.02 -2.06
CA SER A 120 4.28 -3.72 -0.97
C SER A 120 4.07 -4.62 0.24
N TYR A 121 5.18 -5.03 0.85
CA TYR A 121 5.22 -5.89 2.02
C TYR A 121 6.19 -5.30 3.06
N ILE A 122 5.65 -4.95 4.23
CA ILE A 122 6.43 -4.49 5.38
C ILE A 122 6.35 -5.60 6.44
N GLY A 123 7.47 -6.25 6.78
CA GLY A 123 7.44 -7.37 7.72
C GLY A 123 6.80 -8.63 7.12
N ARG A 124 7.39 -9.16 6.04
CA ARG A 124 6.75 -10.21 5.23
C ARG A 124 6.70 -11.57 5.93
N ASN A 125 7.85 -12.15 6.27
CA ASN A 125 7.92 -13.52 6.80
C ASN A 125 7.99 -13.50 8.33
N ALA A 126 7.76 -14.66 8.96
CA ALA A 126 7.98 -14.84 10.39
C ALA A 126 9.42 -14.42 10.77
N GLY A 127 9.55 -13.61 11.82
CA GLY A 127 10.82 -13.01 12.25
C GLY A 127 11.25 -11.76 11.46
N GLY A 128 10.62 -11.45 10.33
CA GLY A 128 10.85 -10.22 9.57
C GLY A 128 10.27 -8.98 10.27
N SER A 129 11.00 -7.87 10.23
CA SER A 129 10.61 -6.59 10.82
C SER A 129 10.86 -5.44 9.84
N GLY A 130 9.79 -4.90 9.25
CA GLY A 130 9.89 -3.77 8.32
C GLY A 130 9.41 -2.47 8.93
N ALA A 131 10.04 -1.35 8.57
CA ALA A 131 9.57 -0.02 8.92
C ALA A 131 9.54 0.89 7.70
N VAL A 132 8.45 1.63 7.51
CA VAL A 132 8.31 2.61 6.42
C VAL A 132 7.83 3.95 6.97
N THR A 133 8.44 5.04 6.51
CA THR A 133 7.99 6.40 6.80
C THR A 133 7.68 7.15 5.51
N VAL A 134 6.55 7.87 5.50
CA VAL A 134 6.16 8.83 4.45
C VAL A 134 5.99 10.18 5.13
N ASP A 135 7.00 11.03 5.02
CA ASP A 135 7.14 12.19 5.88
C ASP A 135 7.32 13.50 5.10
N GLY A 136 6.56 14.52 5.46
CA GLY A 136 6.67 15.85 4.88
C GLY A 136 5.79 16.07 3.65
N ALA A 137 5.40 17.32 3.44
CA ALA A 137 4.56 17.73 2.33
C ALA A 137 5.18 17.37 0.97
N GLY A 138 4.37 16.80 0.09
CA GLY A 138 4.78 16.34 -1.24
C GLY A 138 5.41 14.94 -1.26
N SER A 139 5.76 14.37 -0.10
CA SER A 139 6.20 12.98 -0.02
C SER A 139 5.01 12.05 -0.27
N ASN A 140 5.13 11.16 -1.26
CA ASN A 140 4.03 10.31 -1.71
C ASN A 140 4.46 8.86 -1.93
N TRP A 141 3.66 7.94 -1.42
CA TRP A 141 3.79 6.53 -1.71
C TRP A 141 2.51 5.99 -2.34
N SER A 142 2.59 5.39 -3.52
CA SER A 142 1.43 4.82 -4.21
C SER A 142 1.60 3.34 -4.51
N ASN A 143 0.62 2.53 -4.09
CA ASN A 143 0.52 1.11 -4.41
C ASN A 143 -0.73 0.86 -5.27
N SER A 144 -0.56 0.44 -6.52
CA SER A 144 -1.69 0.18 -7.41
C SER A 144 -2.46 -1.10 -7.07
N SER A 145 -1.90 -1.97 -6.21
CA SER A 145 -2.54 -3.21 -5.73
C SER A 145 -2.46 -3.34 -4.20
N HIS A 146 -1.94 -4.46 -3.68
CA HIS A 146 -1.93 -4.78 -2.25
C HIS A 146 -0.79 -4.09 -1.48
N LEU A 147 -1.12 -3.58 -0.30
CA LEU A 147 -0.18 -3.22 0.75
C LEU A 147 -0.38 -4.14 1.96
N TYR A 148 0.68 -4.85 2.36
CA TYR A 148 0.74 -5.65 3.57
C TYR A 148 1.63 -4.98 4.61
N VAL A 149 1.11 -4.78 5.82
CA VAL A 149 1.86 -4.31 6.98
C VAL A 149 1.76 -5.38 8.05
N GLY A 150 2.84 -6.13 8.25
CA GLY A 150 2.85 -7.38 9.01
C GLY A 150 2.08 -8.49 8.29
N GLU A 151 2.73 -9.19 7.35
CA GLU A 151 2.08 -10.33 6.66
C GLU A 151 2.13 -11.58 7.55
N TYR A 152 3.32 -12.12 7.79
CA TYR A 152 3.62 -13.15 8.81
C TYR A 152 4.55 -12.60 9.91
N GLY A 153 5.19 -11.44 9.68
CA GLY A 153 6.13 -10.79 10.59
C GLY A 153 5.53 -9.55 11.25
N SER A 154 6.41 -8.58 11.57
CA SER A 154 6.04 -7.29 12.15
C SER A 154 6.28 -6.16 11.14
N GLY A 155 5.28 -5.32 10.89
CA GLY A 155 5.41 -4.16 10.02
C GLY A 155 4.95 -2.88 10.70
N THR A 156 5.70 -1.79 10.48
CA THR A 156 5.32 -0.44 10.92
C THR A 156 5.30 0.53 9.73
N LEU A 157 4.27 1.38 9.69
CA LEU A 157 4.10 2.40 8.66
C LEU A 157 3.65 3.72 9.31
N SER A 158 4.43 4.77 9.12
CA SER A 158 4.10 6.12 9.58
C SER A 158 3.90 7.07 8.41
N ILE A 159 2.82 7.84 8.43
CA ILE A 159 2.52 8.90 7.47
C ILE A 159 2.35 10.19 8.27
N SER A 160 3.25 11.15 8.05
CA SER A 160 3.35 12.33 8.92
C SER A 160 3.70 13.62 8.18
N HIS A 161 3.44 14.76 8.84
CA HIS A 161 3.82 16.10 8.39
C HIS A 161 3.38 16.44 6.95
N GLY A 162 2.21 15.96 6.51
CA GLY A 162 1.71 16.20 5.15
C GLY A 162 2.10 15.15 4.11
N GLY A 163 2.68 14.02 4.53
CA GLY A 163 2.91 12.86 3.67
C GLY A 163 1.61 12.20 3.20
N ALA A 164 1.66 11.55 2.05
CA ALA A 164 0.50 10.89 1.44
C ALA A 164 0.76 9.43 1.06
N LEU A 165 -0.20 8.56 1.36
CA LEU A 165 -0.24 7.18 0.91
C LEU A 165 -1.50 6.92 0.07
N SER A 166 -1.34 6.22 -1.04
CA SER A 166 -2.46 5.58 -1.74
C SER A 166 -2.25 4.08 -1.92
N SER A 167 -3.33 3.30 -1.75
CA SER A 167 -3.28 1.85 -1.96
C SER A 167 -4.60 1.27 -2.44
N MET A 168 -4.61 0.23 -3.27
CA MET A 168 -5.86 -0.41 -3.70
C MET A 168 -6.44 -1.31 -2.61
N GLN A 169 -5.75 -2.34 -2.12
CA GLN A 169 -6.21 -3.18 -0.98
C GLN A 169 -5.16 -3.21 0.12
N SER A 170 -5.56 -3.25 1.40
CA SER A 170 -4.61 -3.18 2.51
C SER A 170 -4.93 -4.14 3.63
N LEU A 171 -3.89 -4.83 4.11
CA LEU A 171 -3.97 -5.82 5.16
C LEU A 171 -2.94 -5.49 6.24
N ILE A 172 -3.41 -5.15 7.42
CA ILE A 172 -2.60 -4.75 8.58
C ILE A 172 -2.71 -5.88 9.61
N GLY A 173 -1.64 -6.64 9.83
CA GLY A 173 -1.68 -7.88 10.62
C GLY A 173 -2.47 -9.00 9.92
N TYR A 174 -1.89 -9.57 8.86
CA TYR A 174 -2.61 -10.50 8.00
C TYR A 174 -2.73 -11.92 8.57
N ARG A 175 -1.61 -12.58 8.90
CA ARG A 175 -1.58 -13.99 9.33
C ARG A 175 -1.56 -14.12 10.84
N ALA A 176 -1.90 -15.31 11.35
CA ALA A 176 -1.79 -15.61 12.77
C ALA A 176 -0.37 -15.36 13.28
N GLY A 177 -0.25 -14.66 14.43
CA GLY A 177 1.03 -14.27 15.03
C GLY A 177 1.71 -13.04 14.41
N SER A 178 1.18 -12.48 13.30
CA SER A 178 1.71 -11.25 12.70
C SER A 178 1.21 -9.99 13.42
N SER A 179 1.96 -8.89 13.28
CA SER A 179 1.61 -7.58 13.82
C SER A 179 1.81 -6.49 12.77
N GLY A 180 0.78 -5.70 12.51
CA GLY A 180 0.85 -4.51 11.66
C GLY A 180 0.46 -3.27 12.44
N VAL A 181 1.24 -2.21 12.30
CA VAL A 181 0.98 -0.91 12.94
C VAL A 181 1.04 0.19 11.90
N VAL A 182 -0.03 0.98 11.80
CA VAL A 182 -0.09 2.16 10.92
C VAL A 182 -0.42 3.41 11.74
N THR A 183 0.29 4.50 11.48
CA THR A 183 0.03 5.82 12.05
C THR A 183 -0.15 6.84 10.94
N VAL A 184 -1.24 7.61 10.99
CA VAL A 184 -1.50 8.77 10.12
C VAL A 184 -1.63 9.99 11.02
N ASP A 185 -0.58 10.79 11.08
CA ASP A 185 -0.42 11.83 12.09
C ASP A 185 -0.14 13.22 11.50
N GLY A 186 -0.83 14.23 12.01
CA GLY A 186 -0.62 15.61 11.63
C GLY A 186 -1.47 16.08 10.46
N ALA A 187 -1.76 17.38 10.46
CA ALA A 187 -2.59 18.01 9.43
C ALA A 187 -2.01 17.82 8.02
N GLY A 188 -2.87 17.40 7.09
CA GLY A 188 -2.49 17.13 5.69
C GLY A 188 -1.90 15.75 5.45
N SER A 189 -1.54 15.01 6.50
CA SER A 189 -1.13 13.61 6.38
C SER A 189 -2.33 12.75 5.99
N SER A 190 -2.18 11.93 4.96
CA SER A 190 -3.33 11.23 4.38
C SER A 190 -3.04 9.81 3.93
N TRP A 191 -4.04 8.93 4.11
CA TRP A 191 -4.06 7.61 3.50
C TRP A 191 -5.37 7.37 2.76
N SER A 192 -5.30 7.24 1.43
CA SER A 192 -6.47 7.04 0.59
C SER A 192 -6.48 5.67 -0.10
N LYS A 193 -7.59 4.95 0.05
CA LYS A 193 -7.87 3.72 -0.69
C LYS A 193 -8.55 4.04 -2.02
N SER A 194 -8.01 3.53 -3.12
CA SER A 194 -8.64 3.67 -4.46
C SER A 194 -9.64 2.56 -4.78
N GLY A 195 -9.73 1.52 -3.93
CA GLY A 195 -10.65 0.40 -4.08
C GLY A 195 -10.49 -0.60 -2.94
N GLY A 196 -10.88 -1.86 -3.19
CA GLY A 196 -10.63 -2.99 -2.31
C GLY A 196 -11.12 -2.83 -0.87
N TYR A 197 -10.60 -3.69 0.00
CA TYR A 197 -10.90 -3.69 1.43
C TYR A 197 -9.73 -3.15 2.26
N LEU A 198 -10.06 -2.59 3.42
CA LEU A 198 -9.10 -2.33 4.49
C LEU A 198 -9.34 -3.33 5.63
N TYR A 199 -8.36 -4.19 5.87
CA TYR A 199 -8.39 -5.16 6.96
C TYR A 199 -7.40 -4.75 8.05
N LEU A 200 -7.88 -4.61 9.28
CA LEU A 200 -7.07 -4.47 10.49
C LEU A 200 -7.25 -5.71 11.34
N GLY A 201 -6.19 -6.51 11.49
CA GLY A 201 -6.23 -7.81 12.14
C GLY A 201 -7.06 -8.81 11.34
N TYR A 202 -6.52 -9.31 10.23
CA TYR A 202 -7.24 -10.32 9.44
C TYR A 202 -7.26 -11.67 10.16
N TYR A 203 -6.08 -12.23 10.47
CA TYR A 203 -5.89 -13.33 11.42
C TYR A 203 -4.84 -13.02 12.49
N GLY A 204 -4.10 -11.92 12.33
CA GLY A 204 -3.12 -11.40 13.29
C GLY A 204 -3.63 -10.15 14.00
N SER A 205 -2.69 -9.31 14.45
CA SER A 205 -2.97 -8.06 15.14
C SER A 205 -2.73 -6.86 14.23
N GLY A 206 -3.73 -6.01 14.03
CA GLY A 206 -3.61 -4.79 13.24
C GLY A 206 -4.03 -3.56 14.01
N THR A 207 -3.19 -2.53 14.01
CA THR A 207 -3.50 -1.24 14.65
C THR A 207 -3.42 -0.09 13.65
N LEU A 208 -4.34 0.87 13.78
CA LEU A 208 -4.33 2.14 13.06
C LEU A 208 -4.60 3.29 14.03
N SER A 209 -3.71 4.27 14.04
CA SER A 209 -3.89 5.53 14.75
C SER A 209 -4.03 6.67 13.75
N ILE A 210 -5.06 7.50 13.92
CA ILE A 210 -5.31 8.71 13.14
C ILE A 210 -5.38 9.87 14.13
N SER A 211 -4.40 10.79 14.07
CA SER A 211 -4.22 11.81 15.08
C SER A 211 -3.79 13.17 14.53
N HIS A 212 -3.97 14.22 15.34
CA HIS A 212 -3.52 15.59 15.06
C HIS A 212 -3.91 16.14 13.68
N GLY A 213 -5.10 15.79 13.16
CA GLY A 213 -5.57 16.26 11.85
C GLY A 213 -5.23 15.33 10.67
N GLY A 214 -4.73 14.12 10.94
CA GLY A 214 -4.55 13.08 9.93
C GLY A 214 -5.88 12.59 9.33
N ALA A 215 -5.85 12.13 8.09
CA ALA A 215 -7.05 11.70 7.37
C ALA A 215 -6.89 10.33 6.71
N VAL A 216 -7.88 9.46 6.88
CA VAL A 216 -7.96 8.17 6.18
C VAL A 216 -9.27 8.08 5.40
N SER A 217 -9.21 7.59 4.16
CA SER A 217 -10.39 7.29 3.36
C SER A 217 -10.37 5.86 2.84
N SER A 218 -11.45 5.11 3.06
CA SER A 218 -11.61 3.70 2.67
C SER A 218 -12.97 3.44 2.04
N LEU A 219 -13.16 2.24 1.47
CA LEU A 219 -14.47 1.78 0.98
C LEU A 219 -15.16 0.92 2.04
N THR A 220 -14.86 -0.38 2.07
CA THR A 220 -15.36 -1.30 3.09
C THR A 220 -14.19 -1.71 3.99
N SER A 221 -14.42 -1.67 5.30
CA SER A 221 -13.37 -1.93 6.29
C SER A 221 -13.79 -2.93 7.36
N TYR A 222 -12.81 -3.71 7.80
CA TYR A 222 -12.97 -4.70 8.85
C TYR A 222 -11.92 -4.50 9.92
N ILE A 223 -12.36 -4.35 11.17
CA ILE A 223 -11.53 -4.30 12.37
C ILE A 223 -11.74 -5.64 13.10
N GLY A 224 -10.77 -6.54 13.05
CA GLY A 224 -10.91 -7.91 13.57
C GLY A 224 -11.75 -8.79 12.63
N HIS A 225 -11.18 -9.18 11.48
CA HIS A 225 -11.94 -9.88 10.44
C HIS A 225 -12.13 -11.38 10.74
N GLY A 226 -11.05 -12.15 10.89
CA GLY A 226 -11.08 -13.60 11.10
C GLY A 226 -11.12 -13.99 12.58
N ALA A 227 -11.43 -15.25 12.89
CA ALA A 227 -11.69 -15.71 14.27
C ALA A 227 -10.55 -15.45 15.28
N SER A 228 -9.29 -15.45 14.84
CA SER A 228 -8.12 -15.08 15.67
C SER A 228 -7.63 -13.65 15.44
N GLY A 229 -8.26 -12.92 14.53
CA GLY A 229 -7.88 -11.56 14.17
C GLY A 229 -8.26 -10.57 15.27
N SER A 230 -7.35 -9.65 15.55
CA SER A 230 -7.55 -8.54 16.49
C SER A 230 -7.24 -7.23 15.79
N GLY A 231 -8.25 -6.39 15.61
CA GLY A 231 -8.10 -5.06 15.05
C GLY A 231 -8.31 -3.98 16.10
N ALA A 232 -7.53 -2.91 16.04
CA ALA A 232 -7.76 -1.72 16.86
C ALA A 232 -7.56 -0.44 16.03
N VAL A 233 -8.54 0.46 16.10
CA VAL A 233 -8.47 1.78 15.48
C VAL A 233 -8.67 2.86 16.53
N THR A 234 -7.83 3.89 16.49
CA THR A 234 -8.00 5.12 17.27
C THR A 234 -8.08 6.31 16.34
N VAL A 235 -9.12 7.12 16.49
CA VAL A 235 -9.28 8.41 15.80
C VAL A 235 -9.37 9.50 16.85
N ASP A 236 -8.28 10.24 17.01
CA ASP A 236 -8.10 11.11 18.16
C ASP A 236 -7.73 12.55 17.76
N GLY A 237 -8.37 13.52 18.39
CA GLY A 237 -8.06 14.93 18.21
C GLY A 237 -8.87 15.60 17.11
N VAL A 238 -9.01 16.93 17.25
CA VAL A 238 -9.76 17.78 16.31
C VAL A 238 -9.17 17.68 14.91
N GLY A 239 -10.04 17.46 13.93
CA GLY A 239 -9.67 17.37 12.51
C GLY A 239 -9.19 15.98 12.08
N SER A 240 -8.89 15.08 13.02
CA SER A 240 -8.59 13.68 12.71
C SER A 240 -9.84 12.99 12.19
N ASN A 241 -9.76 12.38 11.01
CA ASN A 241 -10.95 11.87 10.33
C ASN A 241 -10.71 10.53 9.63
N TRP A 242 -11.68 9.63 9.77
CA TRP A 242 -11.79 8.42 8.96
C TRP A 242 -13.11 8.39 8.19
N SER A 243 -13.03 8.49 6.87
CA SER A 243 -14.18 8.41 5.96
C SER A 243 -14.21 7.07 5.24
N ASN A 244 -15.08 6.16 5.66
CA ASN A 244 -15.27 4.84 5.05
C ASN A 244 -16.55 4.83 4.19
N SER A 245 -16.46 4.94 2.87
CA SER A 245 -17.64 5.17 2.03
C SER A 245 -18.63 4.00 1.91
N GLY A 246 -18.28 2.81 2.42
CA GLY A 246 -19.11 1.61 2.46
C GLY A 246 -19.35 1.14 3.89
N ASP A 247 -19.35 -0.17 4.08
CA ASP A 247 -19.66 -0.79 5.37
C ASP A 247 -18.44 -0.78 6.29
N LEU A 248 -18.68 -0.59 7.58
CA LEU A 248 -17.67 -0.66 8.63
C LEU A 248 -18.04 -1.76 9.62
N TYR A 249 -17.22 -2.81 9.67
CA TYR A 249 -17.35 -3.91 10.61
C TYR A 249 -16.35 -3.77 11.74
N VAL A 250 -16.84 -3.56 12.96
CA VAL A 250 -16.05 -3.60 14.19
C VAL A 250 -16.30 -4.94 14.87
N GLY A 251 -15.34 -5.84 14.69
CA GLY A 251 -15.44 -7.25 15.03
C GLY A 251 -16.40 -7.99 14.12
N TYR A 252 -15.82 -8.69 13.13
CA TYR A 252 -16.57 -9.53 12.21
C TYR A 252 -16.66 -10.96 12.74
N TYR A 253 -15.64 -11.80 12.53
CA TYR A 253 -15.43 -13.04 13.27
C TYR A 253 -14.41 -12.89 14.41
N GLY A 254 -13.59 -11.83 14.40
CA GLY A 254 -12.55 -11.57 15.39
C GLY A 254 -12.93 -10.47 16.37
N SER A 255 -11.95 -10.04 17.17
CA SER A 255 -12.13 -8.91 18.11
C SER A 255 -11.79 -7.60 17.40
N GLY A 256 -12.70 -6.62 17.48
CA GLY A 256 -12.49 -5.29 16.93
C GLY A 256 -12.70 -4.20 17.97
N THR A 257 -11.81 -3.22 18.01
CA THR A 257 -11.97 -2.02 18.84
C THR A 257 -11.87 -0.75 18.01
N LEU A 258 -12.79 0.18 18.22
CA LEU A 258 -12.76 1.51 17.63
C LEU A 258 -12.93 2.55 18.73
N SER A 259 -11.94 3.42 18.90
CA SER A 259 -11.98 4.56 19.82
C SER A 259 -12.01 5.86 19.04
N ILE A 260 -12.97 6.72 19.33
CA ILE A 260 -13.13 8.05 18.73
C ILE A 260 -13.16 9.07 19.85
N SER A 261 -12.13 9.91 19.91
CA SER A 261 -11.89 10.79 21.05
C SER A 261 -11.41 12.19 20.69
N HIS A 262 -11.57 13.12 21.65
CA HIS A 262 -11.04 14.48 21.59
C HIS A 262 -11.36 15.26 20.30
N GLY A 263 -12.55 15.08 19.72
CA GLY A 263 -12.96 15.77 18.49
C GLY A 263 -12.67 15.00 17.19
N GLY A 264 -12.23 13.74 17.30
CA GLY A 264 -12.06 12.84 16.17
C GLY A 264 -13.41 12.48 15.50
N ALA A 265 -13.37 12.18 14.21
CA ALA A 265 -14.56 11.87 13.44
C ALA A 265 -14.42 10.58 12.62
N VAL A 266 -15.45 9.74 12.66
CA VAL A 266 -15.59 8.59 11.78
C VAL A 266 -16.92 8.66 11.06
N SER A 267 -16.94 8.34 9.77
CA SER A 267 -18.18 8.22 9.02
C SER A 267 -18.19 6.99 8.13
N ASN A 268 -19.34 6.33 8.01
CA ASN A 268 -19.55 5.24 7.07
C ASN A 268 -20.99 5.12 6.57
N THR A 269 -21.24 4.17 5.66
CA THR A 269 -22.59 3.87 5.20
C THR A 269 -23.33 3.03 6.25
N ILE A 270 -23.05 1.73 6.33
CA ILE A 270 -23.66 0.83 7.33
C ILE A 270 -22.62 0.44 8.37
N GLY A 271 -22.94 0.59 9.65
CA GLY A 271 -22.07 0.23 10.77
C GLY A 271 -22.49 -1.11 11.38
N HIS A 272 -21.53 -1.98 11.66
CA HIS A 272 -21.76 -3.23 12.37
C HIS A 272 -20.79 -3.37 13.55
N ILE A 273 -21.29 -3.76 14.72
CA ILE A 273 -20.49 -4.06 15.91
C ILE A 273 -20.80 -5.47 16.36
N GLY A 274 -19.82 -6.36 16.34
CA GLY A 274 -19.98 -7.77 16.71
C GLY A 274 -20.89 -8.54 15.75
N SER A 275 -20.51 -8.63 14.48
CA SER A 275 -21.40 -9.05 13.39
C SER A 275 -21.60 -10.57 13.27
N SER A 276 -20.58 -11.41 13.45
CA SER A 276 -20.64 -12.86 13.12
C SER A 276 -20.28 -13.80 14.28
N GLY A 277 -20.59 -13.42 15.52
CA GLY A 277 -20.54 -14.34 16.67
C GLY A 277 -19.16 -14.64 17.27
N GLY A 278 -18.08 -13.99 16.81
CA GLY A 278 -16.74 -14.17 17.37
C GLY A 278 -16.15 -12.87 17.96
N GLY A 279 -15.28 -13.02 18.97
CA GLY A 279 -14.58 -11.91 19.64
C GLY A 279 -15.46 -10.97 20.47
N SER A 280 -14.84 -10.22 21.38
CA SER A 280 -15.51 -9.07 22.02
C SER A 280 -15.26 -7.84 21.15
N SER A 281 -16.33 -7.13 20.79
CA SER A 281 -16.24 -5.98 19.89
C SER A 281 -16.72 -4.73 20.58
N THR A 282 -15.91 -3.66 20.56
CA THR A 282 -16.23 -2.43 21.29
C THR A 282 -16.04 -1.21 20.40
N VAL A 283 -16.99 -0.28 20.48
CA VAL A 283 -16.84 1.07 19.96
C VAL A 283 -17.04 2.06 21.10
N THR A 284 -16.12 3.01 21.23
CA THR A 284 -16.22 4.11 22.18
C THR A 284 -16.19 5.43 21.43
N VAL A 285 -17.20 6.28 21.67
CA VAL A 285 -17.22 7.68 21.22
C VAL A 285 -17.23 8.56 22.47
N ASP A 286 -16.10 9.21 22.74
CA ASP A 286 -15.89 9.96 23.98
C ASP A 286 -15.31 11.36 23.73
N GLY A 287 -15.64 12.31 24.59
CA GLY A 287 -15.12 13.66 24.53
C GLY A 287 -15.87 14.59 23.57
N ALA A 288 -15.73 15.90 23.84
CA ALA A 288 -16.45 16.93 23.11
C ALA A 288 -16.07 16.95 21.61
N GLY A 289 -17.08 17.00 20.74
CA GLY A 289 -16.90 17.06 19.29
C GLY A 289 -16.59 15.72 18.63
N SER A 290 -16.33 14.66 19.40
CA SER A 290 -16.14 13.31 18.86
C SER A 290 -17.42 12.79 18.24
N ARG A 291 -17.33 12.17 17.06
CA ARG A 291 -18.52 11.69 16.34
C ARG A 291 -18.28 10.42 15.54
N TRP A 292 -19.29 9.56 15.56
CA TRP A 292 -19.44 8.48 14.60
C TRP A 292 -20.75 8.68 13.84
N SER A 293 -20.69 8.79 12.51
CA SER A 293 -21.86 9.06 11.66
C SER A 293 -22.07 7.93 10.65
N ASN A 294 -23.27 7.33 10.67
CA ASN A 294 -23.68 6.32 9.70
C ASN A 294 -24.73 6.95 8.77
N SER A 295 -24.57 6.84 7.45
CA SER A 295 -25.60 7.32 6.51
C SER A 295 -26.70 6.29 6.24
N GLY A 296 -26.46 5.04 6.64
CA GLY A 296 -27.43 3.96 6.72
C GLY A 296 -27.54 3.43 8.17
N ASP A 297 -27.93 2.17 8.30
CA ASP A 297 -28.20 1.55 9.59
C ASP A 297 -26.93 1.34 10.44
N LEU A 298 -27.14 1.25 11.76
CA LEU A 298 -26.15 0.81 12.72
C LEU A 298 -26.66 -0.43 13.45
N TYR A 299 -25.94 -1.54 13.31
CA TYR A 299 -26.21 -2.81 13.96
C TYR A 299 -25.24 -3.03 15.13
N VAL A 300 -25.77 -3.24 16.34
CA VAL A 300 -24.97 -3.48 17.56
C VAL A 300 -25.35 -4.81 18.16
N GLY A 301 -24.38 -5.72 18.26
CA GLY A 301 -24.59 -7.07 18.78
C GLY A 301 -25.46 -7.91 17.86
N ASP A 302 -25.19 -7.87 16.55
CA ASP A 302 -25.98 -8.51 15.49
C ASP A 302 -26.13 -10.03 15.72
N SER A 303 -25.04 -10.80 15.54
CA SER A 303 -24.99 -12.22 15.94
C SER A 303 -23.90 -12.52 16.98
N GLY A 304 -23.14 -11.51 17.42
CA GLY A 304 -22.08 -11.61 18.43
C GLY A 304 -22.21 -10.61 19.57
N SER A 305 -21.14 -10.46 20.36
CA SER A 305 -21.07 -9.49 21.47
C SER A 305 -20.48 -8.17 20.97
N GLY A 306 -21.35 -7.19 20.73
CA GLY A 306 -20.98 -5.83 20.36
C GLY A 306 -21.41 -4.84 21.43
N THR A 307 -20.52 -3.92 21.81
CA THR A 307 -20.85 -2.81 22.70
C THR A 307 -20.54 -1.47 22.05
N LEU A 308 -21.47 -0.54 22.18
CA LEU A 308 -21.27 0.87 21.85
C LEU A 308 -21.40 1.69 23.13
N SER A 309 -20.34 2.40 23.47
CA SER A 309 -20.31 3.32 24.60
C SER A 309 -20.18 4.75 24.08
N THR A 310 -21.09 5.62 24.50
CA THR A 310 -21.01 7.06 24.26
C THR A 310 -20.97 7.79 25.59
N THR A 311 -19.92 8.56 25.85
CA THR A 311 -19.82 9.41 27.03
C THR A 311 -19.77 10.86 26.59
N ALA A 312 -20.81 11.62 26.93
CA ALA A 312 -20.87 13.06 26.71
C ALA A 312 -21.71 13.70 27.83
N PRO A 313 -21.54 14.99 28.13
CA PRO A 313 -22.70 15.86 28.16
C PRO A 313 -23.04 16.16 26.69
N ALA A 314 -23.98 15.42 26.11
CA ALA A 314 -24.52 15.76 24.80
C ALA A 314 -25.07 17.18 24.86
N ALA A 315 -24.51 18.11 24.08
CA ALA A 315 -25.21 19.36 23.83
C ALA A 315 -26.47 19.01 23.03
N ALA A 316 -27.64 19.18 23.66
CA ALA A 316 -28.93 19.02 23.01
C ALA A 316 -29.03 20.03 21.85
N ALA A 317 -28.94 19.54 20.62
CA ALA A 317 -29.34 20.29 19.44
C ALA A 317 -30.71 19.79 19.00
N ARG A 318 -31.68 20.71 18.98
CA ARG A 318 -33.04 20.55 18.49
C ARG A 318 -33.08 20.21 17.01
#